data_AF-A0A6I6S4M5-F1
#
_entry.id   AF-A0A6I6S4M5-F1
#
_cell.length_a   1.000
_cell.length_b   1.000
_cell.length_c   1.000
_cell.angle_alpha   90.00
_cell.angle_beta   90.00
_cell.angle_gamma   90.00
#
_symmetry.space_group_name_H-M   'P 1'
#
loop_
_entity.id
_entity.type
_entity.pdbx_description
1 polymer ?
#
loop_
_entity_poly.entity_id
_entity_poly.type
_entity_poly.pdbx_seq_one_letter_code
_entity_poly.pdbx_strand_id
1 'polypeptide(L)'
;MKYDYGARPYNSYHVTAVVTAKSDDGDHYTIEGLLMGDCHLSSGVEQYMALEYASSRESWKTIQAPCPTEGGVRFRESGILSNSGDGKVHLRAGAWGGTIAGSWGWGDTTIVVV
;
A
#
# COMPACT_ATOMS: atom_id res chain seq x y z
N MET A 1 -2.00 2.54 19.98
CA MET A 1 -3.16 3.31 20.49
C MET A 1 -4.42 2.73 19.87
N LYS A 2 -5.49 2.50 20.65
CA LYS A 2 -6.81 2.09 20.16
C LYS A 2 -7.78 3.25 20.37
N TYR A 3 -8.47 3.66 19.32
CA TYR A 3 -9.63 4.56 19.41
C TYR A 3 -10.87 3.72 19.09
N ASP A 4 -11.85 3.77 19.99
CA ASP A 4 -13.13 3.09 19.85
C ASP A 4 -14.22 4.17 19.85
N TYR A 5 -14.92 4.32 18.73
CA TYR A 5 -15.99 5.32 18.58
C TYR A 5 -17.24 4.62 18.04
N GLY A 6 -18.15 4.27 18.96
CA GLY A 6 -19.58 4.00 18.70
C GLY A 6 -19.90 2.78 17.83
N ALA A 7 -20.68 1.84 18.35
CA ALA A 7 -21.19 0.70 17.60
C ALA A 7 -22.27 1.08 16.56
N ARG A 8 -21.93 0.99 15.27
CA ARG A 8 -22.75 0.57 14.10
C ARG A 8 -21.81 -0.21 13.16
N PRO A 9 -22.25 -1.04 12.19
CA PRO A 9 -21.34 -1.92 11.45
C PRO A 9 -20.60 -1.10 10.38
N TYR A 10 -19.61 -0.33 10.80
CA TYR A 10 -18.85 0.56 9.93
C TYR A 10 -17.92 -0.27 9.04
N ASN A 11 -17.75 0.17 7.79
CA ASN A 11 -16.71 -0.39 6.94
C ASN A 11 -15.36 -0.15 7.62
N SER A 12 -14.64 -1.22 7.94
CA SER A 12 -13.33 -1.17 8.57
C SER A 12 -12.29 -1.73 7.62
N TYR A 13 -11.14 -1.06 7.54
CA TYR A 13 -10.06 -1.44 6.65
C TYR A 13 -8.78 -1.53 7.46
N HIS A 14 -8.12 -2.68 7.39
CA HIS A 14 -6.81 -2.89 7.96
C HIS A 14 -5.89 -3.47 6.90
N VAL A 15 -5.01 -2.63 6.35
CA VAL A 15 -4.06 -3.02 5.31
C VAL A 15 -2.66 -3.05 5.91
N THR A 16 -1.97 -4.16 5.70
CA THR A 16 -0.58 -4.38 6.10
C THR A 16 0.24 -4.72 4.87
N ALA A 17 1.33 -3.99 4.66
CA ALA A 17 2.33 -4.33 3.64
C ALA A 17 3.66 -4.64 4.35
N VAL A 18 4.21 -5.82 4.07
CA VAL A 18 5.58 -6.18 4.47
C VAL A 18 6.45 -6.09 3.24
N VAL A 19 7.39 -5.15 3.23
CA VAL A 19 8.18 -4.79 2.04
C VAL A 19 9.66 -4.87 2.36
N THR A 20 10.41 -5.51 1.47
CA THR A 20 11.87 -5.41 1.39
C THR A 20 12.22 -4.62 0.14
N ALA A 21 13.07 -3.61 0.28
CA ALA A 21 13.61 -2.84 -0.83
C ALA A 21 15.12 -3.09 -0.92
N LYS A 22 15.65 -3.20 -2.14
CA LYS A 22 17.08 -3.35 -2.42
C LYS A 22 17.48 -2.45 -3.59
N SER A 23 18.65 -1.83 -3.50
CA SER A 23 19.32 -1.22 -4.65
C SER A 23 20.02 -2.32 -5.46
N ASP A 24 19.76 -2.38 -6.76
CA ASP A 24 20.33 -3.40 -7.64
C ASP A 24 21.71 -2.99 -8.19
N ASP A 25 21.84 -1.72 -8.60
CA ASP A 25 23.05 -1.15 -9.23
C ASP A 25 23.32 0.31 -8.83
N GLY A 26 22.57 0.86 -7.86
CA GLY A 26 22.60 2.28 -7.47
C GLY A 26 21.67 3.17 -8.29
N ASP A 27 21.28 2.75 -9.49
CA ASP A 27 20.37 3.49 -10.38
C ASP A 27 18.95 2.90 -10.40
N HIS A 28 18.79 1.64 -10.01
CA HIS A 28 17.52 0.93 -9.94
C HIS A 28 17.31 0.32 -8.56
N TYR A 29 16.04 0.12 -8.22
CA TYR A 29 15.65 -0.60 -7.03
C TYR A 29 14.63 -1.69 -7.37
N THR A 30 14.64 -2.73 -6.56
CA THR A 30 13.60 -3.76 -6.52
C THR A 30 12.89 -3.70 -5.17
N ILE A 31 11.56 -3.75 -5.19
CA ILE A 31 10.74 -4.04 -4.00
C ILE A 31 10.11 -5.41 -4.13
N GLU A 32 10.12 -6.16 -3.04
CA GLU A 32 9.43 -7.45 -2.93
C GLU A 32 8.72 -7.54 -1.59
N GLY A 33 7.58 -8.22 -1.56
CA GLY A 33 6.80 -8.24 -0.33
C GLY A 33 5.47 -8.96 -0.41
N LEU A 34 4.69 -8.73 0.64
CA LEU A 34 3.36 -9.26 0.83
C LEU A 34 2.41 -8.12 1.21
N LEU A 35 1.34 -7.97 0.45
CA LEU A 35 0.24 -7.05 0.72
C LEU A 35 -0.94 -7.85 1.29
N MET A 36 -1.36 -7.53 2.51
CA MET A 36 -2.46 -8.18 3.21
C MET A 36 -3.49 -7.14 3.60
N GLY A 37 -4.75 -7.56 3.63
CA GLY A 37 -5.85 -6.68 3.99
C GLY A 37 -6.97 -7.48 4.62
N ASP A 38 -7.43 -7.00 5.76
CA ASP A 38 -8.72 -7.35 6.34
C ASP A 38 -9.65 -6.17 6.15
N CYS A 39 -10.66 -6.35 5.32
CA CYS A 39 -11.66 -5.33 5.08
C CYS A 39 -13.04 -5.92 5.35
N HIS A 40 -13.80 -5.22 6.19
CA HIS A 40 -15.16 -5.60 6.52
C HIS A 40 -16.11 -4.73 5.72
N LEU A 41 -16.93 -5.36 4.87
CA LEU A 41 -18.00 -4.71 4.13
C LEU A 41 -19.34 -5.05 4.79
N SER A 42 -20.00 -4.05 5.37
CA SER A 42 -21.39 -4.21 5.82
C SER A 42 -22.38 -3.82 4.72
N SER A 43 -21.99 -2.89 3.84
CA SER A 43 -22.72 -2.45 2.63
C SER A 43 -21.85 -1.50 1.78
N GLY A 44 -22.12 -1.41 0.47
CA GLY A 44 -21.52 -0.42 -0.42
C GLY A 44 -20.76 -1.00 -1.61
N VAL A 45 -19.74 -0.26 -2.06
CA VAL A 45 -18.93 -0.63 -3.23
C VAL A 45 -17.90 -1.72 -2.89
N GLU A 46 -17.37 -2.38 -3.92
CA GLU A 46 -16.26 -3.33 -3.78
C GLU A 46 -15.06 -2.71 -3.07
N GLN A 47 -14.41 -3.50 -2.22
CA GLN A 47 -13.29 -3.07 -1.41
C GLN A 47 -11.98 -3.56 -2.01
N TYR A 48 -11.00 -2.65 -2.09
CA TYR A 48 -9.65 -2.96 -2.57
C TYR A 48 -8.63 -2.50 -1.55
N MET A 49 -7.46 -3.13 -1.60
CA MET A 49 -6.27 -2.69 -0.91
C MET A 49 -5.19 -2.36 -1.94
N ALA A 50 -4.28 -1.47 -1.59
CA ALA A 50 -3.19 -1.10 -2.46
C ALA A 50 -1.91 -0.77 -1.68
N LEU A 51 -0.79 -0.99 -2.35
CA LEU A 51 0.51 -0.42 -2.01
C LEU A 51 0.91 0.53 -3.12
N GLU A 52 1.11 1.79 -2.77
CA GLU A 52 1.74 2.76 -3.65
C GLU A 52 3.22 2.90 -3.32
N TYR A 53 4.03 3.02 -4.36
CA TYR A 53 5.47 3.14 -4.25
C TYR A 53 6.08 4.02 -5.34
N ALA A 54 7.13 4.75 -4.99
CA ALA A 54 7.98 5.49 -5.93
C ALA A 54 9.28 5.93 -5.28
N SER A 55 10.30 6.18 -6.09
CA SER A 55 11.41 7.03 -5.70
C SER A 55 11.12 8.50 -5.99
N SER A 56 12.03 9.39 -5.58
CA SER A 56 12.01 10.81 -5.96
C SER A 56 12.20 11.06 -7.47
N ARG A 57 12.49 10.03 -8.27
CA ARG A 57 12.83 10.12 -9.71
C ARG A 57 11.77 9.56 -10.64
N GLU A 58 10.66 9.05 -10.11
CA GLU A 58 9.58 8.50 -10.91
C GLU A 58 8.21 8.85 -10.32
N SER A 59 7.16 8.65 -11.12
CA SER A 59 5.78 8.76 -10.65
C SER A 59 5.40 7.58 -9.76
N TRP A 60 4.47 7.81 -8.84
CA TRP A 60 3.85 6.77 -8.04
C TRP A 60 3.29 5.64 -8.91
N LYS A 61 3.63 4.42 -8.53
CA LYS A 61 3.09 3.17 -9.08
C LYS A 61 2.23 2.51 -8.01
N THR A 62 1.27 1.68 -8.43
CA THR A 62 0.28 1.07 -7.53
C THR A 62 0.21 -0.43 -7.77
N ILE A 63 0.36 -1.20 -6.71
CA ILE A 63 -0.02 -2.62 -6.66
C ILE A 63 -1.39 -2.67 -5.98
N GLN A 64 -2.40 -3.16 -6.68
CA GLN A 64 -3.77 -3.26 -6.17
C GLN A 64 -4.20 -4.72 -6.06
N ALA A 65 -4.98 -5.03 -5.01
CA ALA A 65 -5.57 -6.33 -4.78
C ALA A 65 -6.98 -6.20 -4.19
N PRO A 66 -7.87 -7.20 -4.38
CA PRO A 66 -9.15 -7.26 -3.68
C PRO A 66 -8.96 -7.28 -2.15
N CYS A 67 -9.94 -6.78 -1.41
CA CYS A 67 -9.94 -6.86 0.05
C CYS A 67 -11.28 -7.42 0.59
N PRO A 68 -11.27 -8.39 1.52
CA PRO A 68 -10.10 -9.05 2.09
C PRO A 68 -9.42 -10.01 1.10
N THR A 69 -8.13 -10.28 1.31
CA THR A 69 -7.42 -11.37 0.62
C THR A 69 -6.78 -12.28 1.65
N GLU A 70 -7.27 -13.52 1.74
CA GLU A 70 -6.72 -14.54 2.64
C GLU A 70 -5.29 -14.91 2.21
N GLY A 71 -4.33 -14.83 3.13
CA GLY A 71 -2.92 -15.15 2.87
C GLY A 71 -2.11 -14.05 2.15
N GLY A 72 -2.75 -12.97 1.70
CA GLY A 72 -2.12 -11.82 1.06
C GLY A 72 -1.66 -12.05 -0.39
N VAL A 73 -1.33 -10.94 -1.06
CA VAL A 73 -0.79 -10.92 -2.43
C VAL A 73 0.70 -10.68 -2.38
N ARG A 74 1.47 -11.63 -2.93
CA ARG A 74 2.91 -11.46 -3.12
C ARG A 74 3.16 -10.59 -4.34
N PHE A 75 4.15 -9.71 -4.24
CA PHE A 75 4.56 -8.87 -5.35
C PHE A 75 6.08 -8.77 -5.42
N ARG A 76 6.55 -8.48 -6.64
CA ARG A 76 7.94 -8.10 -6.90
C ARG A 76 7.93 -7.10 -8.04
N GLU A 77 8.33 -5.88 -7.74
CA GLU A 77 8.31 -4.76 -8.66
C GLU A 77 9.66 -4.05 -8.69
N SER A 78 9.91 -3.29 -9.74
CA SER A 78 11.15 -2.53 -9.90
C SER A 78 10.87 -1.09 -10.30
N GLY A 79 11.87 -0.24 -10.09
CA GLY A 79 11.79 1.17 -10.42
C GLY A 79 13.15 1.81 -10.56
N ILE A 80 13.12 3.09 -10.91
CA ILE A 80 14.31 3.91 -11.08
C ILE A 80 14.60 4.59 -9.73
N LEU A 81 15.84 4.49 -9.25
CA LEU A 81 16.35 5.22 -8.09
C LEU A 81 17.18 6.44 -8.52
N SER A 82 18.05 6.24 -9.51
CA SER A 82 19.18 7.10 -9.93
C SER A 82 20.13 7.49 -8.80
N ASN A 83 21.43 7.38 -9.05
CA ASN A 83 22.51 7.86 -8.18
C ASN A 83 22.44 9.38 -7.89
N SER A 84 21.66 10.14 -8.66
CA SER A 84 21.42 11.56 -8.44
C SER A 84 20.22 11.85 -7.53
N GLY A 85 19.43 10.83 -7.19
CA GLY A 85 18.28 10.92 -6.28
C GLY A 85 18.68 10.96 -4.81
N ASP A 86 17.69 10.82 -3.93
CA ASP A 86 17.87 10.77 -2.48
C ASP A 86 18.12 9.35 -1.93
N GLY A 87 18.24 8.36 -2.82
CA GLY A 87 18.47 6.95 -2.46
C GLY A 87 17.32 6.33 -1.67
N LYS A 88 16.10 6.86 -1.84
CA LYS A 88 14.93 6.48 -1.05
C LYS A 88 13.79 6.00 -1.93
N VAL A 89 13.07 5.01 -1.41
CA VAL A 89 11.79 4.55 -1.91
C VAL A 89 10.72 4.91 -0.88
N HIS A 90 9.71 5.63 -1.33
CA HIS A 90 8.54 6.00 -0.56
C HIS A 90 7.46 4.96 -0.79
N LEU A 91 6.80 4.55 0.30
CA LEU A 91 5.78 3.52 0.31
C LEU A 91 4.57 4.02 1.10
N ARG A 92 3.35 3.77 0.62
CA ARG A 92 2.15 3.95 1.44
C ARG A 92 1.13 2.88 1.11
N ALA A 93 0.54 2.29 2.15
CA ALA A 93 -0.55 1.34 2.00
C ALA A 93 -1.88 2.09 2.11
N GLY A 94 -2.90 1.60 1.41
CA GLY A 94 -4.23 2.19 1.46
C GLY A 94 -5.32 1.21 1.11
N ALA A 95 -6.55 1.64 1.33
CA ALA A 95 -7.75 0.88 1.00
C ALA A 95 -8.76 1.75 0.25
N TRP A 96 -9.46 1.12 -0.68
CA TRP A 96 -10.60 1.70 -1.37
C TRP A 96 -11.88 1.13 -0.79
N GLY A 97 -12.82 2.02 -0.54
CA GLY A 97 -14.19 1.64 -0.32
C GLY A 97 -15.06 2.80 0.15
N GLY A 98 -16.29 2.48 0.52
CA GLY A 98 -17.31 3.46 0.88
C GLY A 98 -18.71 2.90 0.69
N THR A 99 -19.71 3.61 1.21
CA THR A 99 -21.10 3.14 1.19
C THR A 99 -21.83 3.44 -0.13
N ILE A 100 -21.55 4.59 -0.76
CA ILE A 100 -22.24 5.06 -1.96
C ILE A 100 -21.25 5.27 -3.12
N ALA A 101 -20.15 5.96 -2.83
CA ALA A 101 -19.01 6.11 -3.73
C ALA A 101 -17.76 5.69 -2.97
N GLY A 102 -16.87 4.97 -3.66
CA GLY A 102 -15.59 4.58 -3.09
C GLY A 102 -14.59 5.73 -3.12
N SER A 103 -13.65 5.71 -2.19
CA SER A 103 -12.48 6.59 -2.17
C SER A 103 -11.28 5.86 -1.60
N TRP A 104 -10.08 6.25 -2.03
CA TRP A 104 -8.85 5.75 -1.45
C TRP A 104 -8.54 6.48 -0.13
N GLY A 105 -8.46 5.72 0.94
CA GLY A 105 -7.82 6.15 2.19
C GLY A 105 -6.39 5.63 2.22
N TRP A 106 -5.41 6.54 2.21
CA TRP A 106 -3.99 6.20 2.32
C TRP A 106 -3.52 6.35 3.77
N GLY A 107 -2.74 5.40 4.24
CA GLY A 107 -1.99 5.51 5.49
C GLY A 107 -0.76 6.39 5.36
N ASP A 108 0.00 6.47 6.44
CA ASP A 108 1.24 7.24 6.49
C ASP A 108 2.28 6.72 5.50
N THR A 109 3.02 7.65 4.91
CA THR A 109 4.14 7.31 4.03
C THR A 109 5.32 6.80 4.86
N THR A 110 5.76 5.59 4.55
CA THR A 110 7.01 5.00 5.05
C THR A 110 8.12 5.24 4.03
N ILE A 111 9.33 5.52 4.51
CA ILE A 111 10.51 5.77 3.67
C ILE A 111 11.53 4.67 3.94
N VAL A 112 12.01 4.04 2.88
CA VAL A 112 13.07 3.03 2.94
C VAL A 112 14.28 3.54 2.20
N VAL A 113 15.44 3.52 2.86
CA VAL A 113 16.73 3.80 2.23
C VAL A 113 17.26 2.51 1.62
N VAL A 114 17.72 2.57 0.37
CA VAL A 114 18.16 1.42 -0.42
C VAL A 114 19.61 1.54 -0.87
#